data_AF-A0AAD7BNB3-F1
#
_entry.id   AF-A0AAD7BNB3-F1
#
_cell.length_a   1.000
_cell.length_b   1.000
_cell.length_c   1.000
_cell.angle_alpha   90.00
_cell.angle_beta   90.00
_cell.angle_gamma   90.00
#
_symmetry.space_group_name_H-M   'P 1'
#
loop_
_entity.id
_entity.type
_entity.pdbx_description
1 polymer ?
#
loop_
_entity_poly.entity_id
_entity_poly.type
_entity_poly.pdbx_seq_one_letter_code
_entity_poly.pdbx_strand_id
1 'polypeptide(L)'
;RITRWLKYRVRKLNKSIVRKANNADSPYYVLMARLAGSLKPPKARQAYQQFQHERVADLRGATTNQWKPKDDGKGPKAGVRGAVAREAFKALPVAEQKAYAKRATDEAAERKADYLKALNDGPETTPEARQKCIDNLGGFLGAIMKGVTEYTGLQSLVVVGGPMPKYNGEISTLHLAVGRNNATVLVSFPAWDKDRFQTEVTDFMKDYLQTAYSES
;
A
#
# COMPACT_ATOMS: atom_id res chain seq x y z
N ARG A 1 -26.30 -4.33 16.99
CA ARG A 1 -25.35 -3.35 17.60
C ARG A 1 -23.87 -3.55 17.21
N ILE A 2 -23.48 -4.71 16.64
CA ILE A 2 -22.11 -5.07 16.23
C ILE A 2 -21.61 -4.35 14.96
N THR A 3 -22.51 -4.00 14.03
CA THR A 3 -22.20 -3.34 12.75
C THR A 3 -21.56 -1.96 12.89
N ARG A 4 -21.93 -1.18 13.92
CA ARG A 4 -21.30 0.13 14.19
C ARG A 4 -19.88 -0.01 14.75
N TRP A 5 -19.63 -1.04 15.56
CA TRP A 5 -18.32 -1.30 16.16
C TRP A 5 -17.31 -1.80 15.12
N LEU A 6 -17.72 -2.72 14.24
CA LEU A 6 -16.90 -3.16 13.10
C LEU A 6 -16.58 -2.01 12.13
N LYS A 7 -17.57 -1.18 11.76
CA LYS A 7 -17.33 0.03 10.94
C LYS A 7 -16.37 1.02 11.62
N TYR A 8 -16.46 1.17 12.94
CA TYR A 8 -15.58 2.06 13.70
C TYR A 8 -14.14 1.52 13.81
N ARG A 9 -13.96 0.21 14.03
CA ARG A 9 -12.64 -0.44 14.09
C ARG A 9 -11.95 -0.52 12.73
N VAL A 10 -12.65 -0.89 11.67
CA VAL A 10 -12.13 -0.86 10.28
C VAL A 10 -11.60 0.54 9.95
N ARG A 11 -12.32 1.60 10.37
CA ARG A 11 -11.89 2.99 10.14
C ARG A 11 -10.68 3.44 10.98
N LYS A 12 -10.40 2.80 12.13
CA LYS A 12 -9.22 3.11 12.96
C LYS A 12 -8.00 2.24 12.61
N LEU A 13 -8.21 0.98 12.23
CA LEU A 13 -7.15 0.05 11.77
C LEU A 13 -6.62 0.44 10.38
N ASN A 14 -7.46 1.00 9.51
CA ASN A 14 -7.07 1.47 8.17
C ASN A 14 -6.14 2.71 8.15
N LYS A 15 -5.68 3.23 9.29
CA LYS A 15 -4.83 4.43 9.27
C LYS A 15 -3.37 4.17 8.87
N SER A 16 -2.89 2.93 8.87
CA SER A 16 -1.51 2.62 8.48
C SER A 16 -1.36 1.42 7.54
N ILE A 17 -2.43 0.72 7.16
CA ILE A 17 -2.29 -0.60 6.54
C ILE A 17 -2.04 -0.56 5.04
N VAL A 18 -2.51 0.48 4.34
CA VAL A 18 -2.05 0.78 2.98
C VAL A 18 -2.04 2.30 2.91
N ARG A 19 -0.92 2.93 2.54
CA ARG A 19 -0.99 4.31 2.02
C ARG A 19 -2.07 4.34 0.94
N LYS A 20 -2.71 5.48 0.68
CA LYS A 20 -3.53 5.64 -0.54
C LYS A 20 -2.60 5.52 -1.75
N ALA A 21 -2.18 4.31 -2.06
CA ALA A 21 -1.33 3.96 -3.17
C ALA A 21 -2.27 3.77 -4.36
N ASN A 22 -1.91 4.37 -5.48
CA ASN A 22 -2.44 3.94 -6.76
C ASN A 22 -1.62 2.73 -7.26
N ASN A 23 -1.93 2.22 -8.45
CA ASN A 23 -1.17 1.11 -9.05
C ASN A 23 0.32 1.45 -9.26
N ALA A 24 0.65 2.72 -9.52
CA ALA A 24 2.04 3.17 -9.69
C ALA A 24 2.83 3.12 -8.37
N ASP A 25 2.17 3.47 -7.26
CA ASP A 25 2.75 3.57 -5.92
C ASP A 25 2.89 2.22 -5.21
N SER A 26 2.05 1.23 -5.52
CA SER A 26 2.09 -0.09 -4.89
C SER A 26 1.75 -1.23 -5.85
N PRO A 27 2.66 -2.20 -6.05
CA PRO A 27 2.43 -3.33 -6.95
C PRO A 27 1.30 -4.26 -6.48
N TYR A 28 0.95 -4.21 -5.19
CA TYR A 28 -0.13 -5.03 -4.61
C TYR A 28 -1.50 -4.35 -4.63
N TYR A 29 -1.62 -3.11 -5.13
CA TYR A 29 -2.88 -2.36 -5.12
C TYR A 29 -4.01 -3.11 -5.84
N VAL A 30 -3.74 -3.61 -7.05
CA VAL A 30 -4.74 -4.33 -7.87
C VAL A 30 -5.08 -5.69 -7.24
N LEU A 31 -4.08 -6.40 -6.71
CA LEU A 31 -4.33 -7.66 -5.99
C LEU A 31 -5.26 -7.42 -4.79
N MET A 32 -5.00 -6.38 -3.99
CA MET A 32 -5.85 -6.03 -2.86
C MET A 32 -7.26 -5.63 -3.30
N ALA A 33 -7.39 -4.86 -4.39
CA ALA A 33 -8.69 -4.47 -4.94
C ALA A 33 -9.51 -5.70 -5.38
N ARG A 34 -8.86 -6.69 -6.01
CA ARG A 34 -9.46 -7.99 -6.36
C ARG A 34 -9.90 -8.77 -5.12
N LEU A 35 -9.01 -8.94 -4.13
CA LEU A 35 -9.31 -9.67 -2.89
C LEU A 35 -10.42 -9.02 -2.07
N ALA A 36 -10.48 -7.68 -2.05
CA ALA A 36 -11.51 -6.93 -1.35
C ALA A 36 -12.84 -6.85 -2.11
N GLY A 37 -12.94 -7.40 -3.34
CA GLY A 37 -14.08 -7.23 -4.23
C GLY A 37 -14.36 -5.77 -4.62
N SER A 38 -13.37 -4.89 -4.44
CA SER A 38 -13.50 -3.45 -4.64
C SER A 38 -12.91 -3.05 -5.99
N LEU A 39 -13.63 -3.38 -7.06
CA LEU A 39 -13.17 -3.15 -8.43
C LEU A 39 -13.43 -1.73 -8.95
N LYS A 40 -13.79 -0.79 -8.07
CA LYS A 40 -14.22 0.55 -8.51
C LYS A 40 -13.00 1.36 -8.98
N PRO A 41 -13.01 1.87 -10.21
CA PRO A 41 -11.91 2.69 -10.70
C PRO A 41 -11.81 3.99 -9.90
N PRO A 42 -10.61 4.61 -9.85
CA PRO A 42 -10.42 5.89 -9.20
C PRO A 42 -11.33 6.96 -9.83
N LYS A 43 -11.96 7.78 -8.97
CA LYS A 43 -12.83 8.87 -9.43
C LYS A 43 -12.00 10.07 -9.89
N ALA A 44 -12.55 10.83 -10.83
CA ALA A 44 -12.00 12.13 -11.20
C ALA A 44 -11.95 13.08 -10.00
N ARG A 45 -10.88 13.86 -9.93
CA ARG A 45 -10.76 14.96 -8.96
C ARG A 45 -11.73 16.06 -9.34
N GLN A 46 -12.20 16.83 -8.36
CA GLN A 46 -12.87 18.09 -8.64
C GLN A 46 -11.85 19.10 -9.17
N ALA A 47 -12.27 20.07 -9.99
CA ALA A 47 -11.36 21.02 -10.63
C ALA A 47 -10.45 21.76 -9.64
N TYR A 48 -10.97 22.23 -8.50
CA TYR A 48 -10.14 22.87 -7.47
C TYR A 48 -9.15 21.90 -6.79
N GLN A 49 -9.47 20.60 -6.73
CA GLN A 49 -8.56 19.58 -6.18
C GLN A 49 -7.42 19.30 -7.15
N GLN A 50 -7.70 19.35 -8.45
CA GLN A 50 -6.68 19.28 -9.49
C GLN A 50 -5.76 20.50 -9.43
N PHE A 51 -6.32 21.71 -9.33
CA PHE A 51 -5.56 22.93 -9.07
C PHE A 51 -4.69 22.83 -7.82
N GLN A 52 -5.27 22.36 -6.71
CA GLN A 52 -4.54 22.16 -5.46
C GLN A 52 -3.36 21.19 -5.62
N HIS A 53 -3.54 20.11 -6.39
CA HIS A 53 -2.52 19.11 -6.64
C HIS A 53 -1.37 19.64 -7.50
N GLU A 54 -1.69 20.42 -8.54
CA GLU A 54 -0.69 21.02 -9.43
C GLU A 54 0.04 22.21 -8.78
N ARG A 55 -0.62 22.95 -7.87
CA ARG A 55 -0.11 24.20 -7.27
C ARG A 55 0.16 24.11 -5.77
N VAL A 56 0.55 22.92 -5.28
CA VAL A 56 0.81 22.70 -3.84
C VAL A 56 1.84 23.69 -3.28
N ALA A 57 2.91 23.98 -4.03
CA ALA A 57 3.97 24.91 -3.62
C ALA A 57 3.43 26.33 -3.44
N ASP A 58 2.69 26.83 -4.42
CA ASP A 58 2.13 28.19 -4.42
C ASP A 58 1.12 28.40 -3.27
N LEU A 59 0.33 27.37 -2.96
CA LEU A 59 -0.67 27.43 -1.90
C LEU A 59 -0.08 27.25 -0.49
N ARG A 60 1.20 26.84 -0.37
CA ARG A 60 1.83 26.54 0.92
C ARG A 60 1.97 27.78 1.80
N GLY A 61 2.36 28.91 1.22
CA GLY A 61 2.48 30.18 1.94
C GLY A 61 1.14 30.64 2.50
N ALA A 62 0.13 30.73 1.63
CA ALA A 62 -1.24 31.11 2.01
C ALA A 62 -1.85 30.16 3.05
N THR A 63 -1.60 28.86 2.92
CA THR A 63 -2.03 27.86 3.91
C THR A 63 -1.37 28.08 5.27
N THR A 64 -0.08 28.38 5.29
CA THR A 64 0.66 28.61 6.54
C THR A 64 0.16 29.86 7.24
N ASN A 65 -0.11 30.93 6.49
CA ASN A 65 -0.64 32.18 7.03
C ASN A 65 -2.06 32.04 7.61
N GLN A 66 -2.93 31.26 6.97
CA GLN A 66 -4.29 31.00 7.49
C GLN A 66 -4.31 29.96 8.61
N TRP A 67 -3.25 29.16 8.75
CA TRP A 67 -3.19 28.12 9.76
C TRP A 67 -2.73 28.71 11.09
N LYS A 68 -3.62 28.69 12.08
CA LYS A 68 -3.26 28.99 13.48
C LYS A 68 -2.61 27.74 14.10
N PRO A 69 -1.30 27.73 14.36
CA PRO A 69 -0.66 26.60 15.00
C PRO A 69 -1.27 26.39 16.38
N LYS A 70 -1.43 25.12 16.75
CA LYS A 70 -1.59 24.72 18.15
C LYS A 70 -0.25 24.14 18.60
N ASP A 71 0.02 24.13 19.91
CA ASP A 71 1.24 23.54 20.52
C ASP A 71 1.35 22.01 20.35
N ASP A 72 0.67 21.42 19.37
CA ASP A 72 0.70 19.99 19.09
C ASP A 72 1.72 19.59 18.00
N GLY A 73 2.50 20.54 17.48
CA GLY A 73 3.58 20.32 16.51
C GLY A 73 3.10 19.79 15.14
N LYS A 74 1.79 19.83 14.86
CA LYS A 74 1.22 19.26 13.63
C LYS A 74 0.97 20.36 12.61
N GLY A 75 1.47 20.20 11.39
CA GLY A 75 1.23 21.17 10.30
C GLY A 75 -0.25 21.37 9.91
N PRO A 76 -0.52 22.25 8.91
CA PRO A 76 -1.87 22.69 8.56
C PRO A 76 -2.84 21.53 8.28
N LYS A 77 -4.04 21.60 8.85
CA LYS A 77 -5.07 20.57 8.64
C LYS A 77 -5.56 20.56 7.19
N ALA A 78 -5.99 19.38 6.72
CA ALA A 78 -6.51 19.21 5.35
C ALA A 78 -7.68 20.14 5.02
N GLY A 79 -8.53 20.47 6.01
CA GLY A 79 -9.63 21.43 5.82
C GLY A 79 -9.14 22.84 5.49
N VAL A 80 -8.08 23.32 6.16
CA VAL A 80 -7.49 24.65 5.91
C VAL A 80 -6.87 24.69 4.52
N ARG A 81 -6.09 23.66 4.15
CA ARG A 81 -5.52 23.53 2.80
C ARG A 81 -6.61 23.55 1.71
N GLY A 82 -7.71 22.84 1.95
CA GLY A 82 -8.83 22.78 1.01
C GLY A 82 -9.59 24.11 0.89
N ALA A 83 -9.71 24.88 1.97
CA ALA A 83 -10.34 26.19 1.95
C ALA A 83 -9.52 27.20 1.13
N VAL A 84 -8.22 27.31 1.42
CA VAL A 84 -7.28 28.16 0.66
C VAL A 84 -7.31 27.81 -0.82
N ALA A 85 -7.23 26.52 -1.16
CA ALA A 85 -7.25 26.08 -2.54
C ALA A 85 -8.56 26.45 -3.26
N ARG A 86 -9.70 26.36 -2.58
CA ARG A 86 -11.00 26.74 -3.17
C ARG A 86 -11.11 28.24 -3.40
N GLU A 87 -10.64 29.04 -2.46
CA GLU A 87 -10.65 30.51 -2.59
C GLU A 87 -9.73 30.96 -3.73
N ALA A 88 -8.50 30.46 -3.75
CA ALA A 88 -7.56 30.72 -4.83
C ALA A 88 -8.09 30.23 -6.19
N PHE A 89 -8.72 29.06 -6.25
CA PHE A 89 -9.32 28.55 -7.47
C PHE A 89 -10.49 29.40 -7.98
N LYS A 90 -11.34 29.92 -7.07
CA LYS A 90 -12.46 30.81 -7.44
C LYS A 90 -11.98 32.14 -8.01
N ALA A 91 -10.81 32.61 -7.60
CA ALA A 91 -10.21 33.84 -8.10
C ALA A 91 -9.63 33.69 -9.52
N LEU A 92 -9.46 32.45 -10.02
CA LEU A 92 -8.97 32.22 -11.38
C LEU A 92 -10.03 32.60 -12.42
N PRO A 93 -9.60 33.02 -13.63
CA PRO A 93 -10.51 33.18 -14.76
C PRO A 93 -11.31 31.91 -15.04
N VAL A 94 -12.57 32.07 -15.47
CA VAL A 94 -13.48 30.95 -15.77
C VAL A 94 -12.88 29.99 -16.80
N ALA A 95 -12.13 30.52 -17.77
CA ALA A 95 -11.42 29.72 -18.77
C ALA A 95 -10.39 28.77 -18.13
N GLU A 96 -9.62 29.24 -17.16
CA GLU A 96 -8.66 28.42 -16.43
C GLU A 96 -9.36 27.39 -15.54
N GLN A 97 -10.45 27.78 -14.86
CA GLN A 97 -11.24 26.85 -14.05
C GLN A 97 -11.75 25.67 -14.89
N LYS A 98 -12.25 25.95 -16.11
CA LYS A 98 -12.65 24.93 -17.08
C LYS A 98 -11.48 24.08 -17.54
N ALA A 99 -10.30 24.67 -17.74
CA ALA A 99 -9.10 23.92 -18.12
C ALA A 99 -8.69 22.90 -17.03
N TYR A 100 -8.73 23.28 -15.75
CA TYR A 100 -8.51 22.33 -14.64
C TYR A 100 -9.56 21.23 -14.58
N ALA A 101 -10.84 21.54 -14.85
CA ALA A 101 -11.90 20.53 -14.92
C ALA A 101 -11.66 19.51 -16.05
N LYS A 102 -11.22 19.99 -17.22
CA LYS A 102 -10.85 19.15 -18.35
C LYS A 102 -9.67 18.24 -17.99
N ARG A 103 -8.55 18.81 -17.51
CA ARG A 103 -7.37 18.01 -17.08
C ARG A 103 -7.72 16.97 -16.02
N ALA A 104 -8.56 17.34 -15.04
CA ALA A 104 -9.00 16.40 -14.01
C ALA A 104 -9.79 15.21 -14.58
N THR A 105 -10.52 15.42 -15.67
CA THR A 105 -11.28 14.40 -16.40
C THR A 105 -10.35 13.54 -17.25
N ASP A 106 -9.45 14.17 -18.01
CA ASP A 106 -8.47 13.50 -18.88
C ASP A 106 -7.55 12.58 -18.06
N GLU A 107 -6.94 13.08 -16.98
CA GLU A 107 -6.14 12.26 -16.06
C GLU A 107 -6.94 11.12 -15.41
N ALA A 108 -8.23 11.33 -15.17
CA ALA A 108 -9.07 10.29 -14.59
C ALA A 108 -9.38 9.18 -15.61
N ALA A 109 -9.54 9.54 -16.88
CA ALA A 109 -9.69 8.58 -17.97
C ALA A 109 -8.42 7.74 -18.13
N GLU A 110 -7.24 8.38 -18.12
CA GLU A 110 -5.94 7.69 -18.16
C GLU A 110 -5.77 6.73 -16.97
N ARG A 111 -5.94 7.22 -15.73
CA ARG A 111 -5.85 6.37 -14.53
C ARG A 111 -6.86 5.22 -14.53
N LYS A 112 -8.05 5.43 -15.11
CA LYS A 112 -9.06 4.38 -15.25
C LYS A 112 -8.61 3.35 -16.28
N ALA A 113 -8.05 3.77 -17.41
CA ALA A 113 -7.50 2.88 -18.40
C ALA A 113 -6.37 2.03 -17.82
N ASP A 114 -5.40 2.65 -17.12
CA ASP A 114 -4.30 1.94 -16.45
C ASP A 114 -4.81 0.93 -15.41
N TYR A 115 -5.81 1.35 -14.61
CA TYR A 115 -6.43 0.49 -13.61
C TYR A 115 -7.12 -0.72 -14.24
N LEU A 116 -7.88 -0.53 -15.32
CA LEU A 116 -8.57 -1.61 -16.01
C LEU A 116 -7.57 -2.53 -16.72
N LYS A 117 -6.53 -1.97 -17.33
CA LYS A 117 -5.44 -2.73 -17.93
C LYS A 117 -4.78 -3.64 -16.90
N ALA A 118 -4.36 -3.08 -15.77
CA ALA A 118 -3.76 -3.87 -14.68
C ALA A 118 -4.73 -4.90 -14.08
N LEU A 119 -6.04 -4.60 -14.09
CA LEU A 119 -7.06 -5.55 -13.66
C LEU A 119 -7.28 -6.70 -14.65
N ASN A 120 -7.01 -6.52 -15.94
CA ASN A 120 -7.23 -7.56 -16.96
C ASN A 120 -5.95 -8.33 -17.28
N ASP A 121 -4.84 -7.63 -17.51
CA ASP A 121 -3.60 -8.19 -18.04
C ASP A 121 -2.78 -8.95 -16.97
N GLY A 122 -3.09 -8.71 -15.69
CA GLY A 122 -2.34 -9.30 -14.58
C GLY A 122 -1.07 -8.51 -14.22
N PRO A 123 -0.27 -9.01 -13.26
CA PRO A 123 0.95 -8.33 -12.83
C PRO A 123 2.02 -8.38 -13.93
N GLU A 124 2.81 -7.31 -14.02
CA GLU A 124 4.00 -7.29 -14.87
C GLU A 124 5.00 -8.37 -14.43
N THR A 125 5.57 -9.09 -15.41
CA THR A 125 6.41 -10.26 -15.18
C THR A 125 7.91 -10.01 -15.39
N THR A 126 8.31 -8.77 -15.65
CA THR A 126 9.73 -8.38 -15.77
C THR A 126 10.48 -8.65 -14.45
N PRO A 127 11.79 -8.95 -14.50
CA PRO A 127 12.60 -9.15 -13.28
C PRO A 127 12.49 -7.98 -12.30
N GLU A 128 12.49 -6.75 -12.80
CA GLU A 128 12.40 -5.52 -12.01
C GLU A 128 11.04 -5.40 -11.31
N ALA A 129 9.94 -5.65 -12.04
CA ALA A 129 8.60 -5.64 -11.45
C ALA A 129 8.42 -6.73 -10.41
N ARG A 130 8.94 -7.94 -10.66
CA ARG A 130 8.94 -9.05 -9.69
C ARG A 130 9.74 -8.71 -8.44
N GLN A 131 10.92 -8.12 -8.58
CA GLN A 131 11.73 -7.70 -7.43
C GLN A 131 11.00 -6.62 -6.61
N LYS A 132 10.37 -5.65 -7.27
CA LYS A 132 9.55 -4.63 -6.60
C LYS A 132 8.40 -5.28 -5.81
N CYS A 133 7.76 -6.32 -6.34
CA CYS A 133 6.78 -7.11 -5.60
C CYS A 133 7.41 -7.78 -4.37
N ILE A 134 8.51 -8.51 -4.53
CA ILE A 134 9.22 -9.21 -3.45
C ILE A 134 9.57 -8.24 -2.30
N ASP A 135 10.16 -7.08 -2.62
CA ASP A 135 10.58 -6.08 -1.64
C ASP A 135 9.39 -5.50 -0.85
N ASN A 136 8.22 -5.39 -1.48
CA ASN A 136 7.00 -4.87 -0.86
C ASN A 136 6.14 -5.96 -0.19
N LEU A 137 6.48 -7.25 -0.37
CA LEU A 137 5.67 -8.37 0.11
C LEU A 137 5.51 -8.36 1.62
N GLY A 138 6.57 -8.03 2.37
CA GLY A 138 6.54 -7.94 3.84
C GLY A 138 5.52 -6.91 4.35
N GLY A 139 5.46 -5.74 3.71
CA GLY A 139 4.50 -4.69 4.06
C GLY A 139 3.06 -5.10 3.74
N PHE A 140 2.84 -5.80 2.62
CA PHE A 140 1.53 -6.28 2.22
C PHE A 140 1.02 -7.42 3.11
N LEU A 141 1.78 -8.52 3.21
CA LEU A 141 1.38 -9.70 3.98
C LEU A 141 1.39 -9.44 5.48
N GLY A 142 2.31 -8.62 6.00
CA GLY A 142 2.40 -8.34 7.43
C GLY A 142 1.10 -7.81 8.04
N ALA A 143 0.37 -6.96 7.32
CA ALA A 143 -0.91 -6.45 7.78
C ALA A 143 -2.02 -7.52 7.78
N ILE A 144 -2.03 -8.39 6.76
CA ILE A 144 -2.99 -9.50 6.65
C ILE A 144 -2.72 -10.50 7.77
N MET A 145 -1.47 -10.92 7.94
CA MET A 145 -1.02 -11.84 8.98
C MET A 145 -1.32 -11.33 10.38
N LYS A 146 -1.05 -10.04 10.64
CA LYS A 146 -1.42 -9.39 11.90
C LYS A 146 -2.93 -9.43 12.13
N GLY A 147 -3.72 -9.15 11.10
CA GLY A 147 -5.18 -9.29 11.16
C GLY A 147 -5.60 -10.71 11.54
N VAL A 148 -5.08 -11.73 10.85
CA VAL A 148 -5.37 -13.14 11.15
C VAL A 148 -5.07 -13.43 12.63
N THR A 149 -3.87 -13.11 13.11
CA THR A 149 -3.49 -13.34 14.51
C THR A 149 -4.39 -12.59 15.50
N GLU A 150 -4.77 -11.34 15.23
CA GLU A 150 -5.67 -10.58 16.11
C GLU A 150 -7.09 -11.14 16.15
N TYR A 151 -7.58 -11.71 15.05
CA TYR A 151 -8.96 -12.23 14.95
C TYR A 151 -9.08 -13.69 15.38
N THR A 152 -8.06 -14.52 15.17
CA THR A 152 -8.12 -15.96 15.46
C THR A 152 -7.34 -16.34 16.72
N GLY A 153 -6.43 -15.49 17.18
CA GLY A 153 -5.46 -15.84 18.23
C GLY A 153 -4.34 -16.78 17.76
N LEU A 154 -4.34 -17.20 16.49
CA LEU A 154 -3.32 -18.10 15.95
C LEU A 154 -2.06 -17.34 15.54
N GLN A 155 -0.91 -18.00 15.67
CA GLN A 155 0.35 -17.50 15.12
C GLN A 155 0.42 -17.83 13.63
N SER A 156 1.02 -16.93 12.86
CA SER A 156 1.13 -17.10 11.41
C SER A 156 2.59 -17.06 10.97
N LEU A 157 2.94 -18.01 10.10
CA LEU A 157 4.20 -18.08 9.40
C LEU A 157 3.89 -18.15 7.91
N VAL A 158 4.54 -17.33 7.11
CA VAL A 158 4.55 -17.45 5.66
C VAL A 158 6.00 -17.65 5.24
N VAL A 159 6.24 -18.70 4.45
CA VAL A 159 7.51 -18.93 3.78
C VAL A 159 7.22 -18.96 2.28
N VAL A 160 8.00 -18.21 1.53
CA VAL A 160 7.91 -18.10 0.08
C VAL A 160 9.32 -18.14 -0.49
N GLY A 161 9.49 -18.68 -1.68
CA GLY A 161 10.80 -18.76 -2.31
C GLY A 161 10.72 -19.07 -3.80
N GLY A 162 11.88 -18.99 -4.44
CA GLY A 162 12.06 -19.17 -5.87
C GLY A 162 13.27 -18.37 -6.37
N PRO A 163 13.44 -18.26 -7.70
CA PRO A 163 14.49 -17.46 -8.31
C PRO A 163 14.33 -15.98 -7.94
N MET A 164 15.32 -15.38 -7.28
CA MET A 164 15.27 -13.96 -6.90
C MET A 164 16.10 -13.09 -7.85
N PRO A 165 15.48 -12.11 -8.54
CA PRO A 165 16.20 -11.21 -9.44
C PRO A 165 17.41 -10.50 -8.80
N LYS A 166 17.27 -10.00 -7.56
CA LYS A 166 18.37 -9.35 -6.84
C LYS A 166 19.58 -10.24 -6.55
N TYR A 167 19.41 -11.57 -6.65
CA TYR A 167 20.46 -12.56 -6.46
C TYR A 167 20.76 -13.28 -7.78
N ASN A 168 20.62 -12.57 -8.91
CA ASN A 168 20.87 -13.10 -10.26
C ASN A 168 20.11 -14.40 -10.56
N GLY A 169 18.90 -14.55 -10.00
CA GLY A 169 18.07 -15.74 -10.20
C GLY A 169 18.38 -16.91 -9.27
N GLU A 170 19.28 -16.76 -8.29
CA GLU A 170 19.52 -17.82 -7.29
C GLU A 170 18.22 -18.19 -6.57
N ILE A 171 18.00 -19.50 -6.38
CA ILE A 171 16.90 -20.01 -5.56
C ILE A 171 17.13 -19.55 -4.12
N SER A 172 16.19 -18.77 -3.62
CA SER A 172 16.24 -18.23 -2.26
C SER A 172 14.87 -18.31 -1.61
N THR A 173 14.86 -18.28 -0.29
CA THR A 173 13.63 -18.22 0.52
C THR A 173 13.57 -16.93 1.31
N LEU A 174 12.35 -16.51 1.61
CA LEU A 174 12.05 -15.39 2.49
C LEU A 174 10.85 -15.76 3.36
N HIS A 175 10.87 -15.33 4.62
CA HIS A 175 9.84 -15.68 5.57
C HIS A 175 9.34 -14.46 6.34
N LEU A 176 8.08 -14.53 6.76
CA LEU A 176 7.43 -13.57 7.64
C LEU A 176 6.79 -14.36 8.78
N ALA A 177 6.96 -13.90 10.01
CA ALA A 177 6.37 -14.52 11.19
C ALA A 177 5.65 -13.47 12.04
N VAL A 178 4.42 -13.78 12.45
CA VAL A 178 3.63 -12.98 13.39
C VAL A 178 3.17 -13.87 14.54
N GLY A 179 3.49 -13.44 15.76
CA GLY A 179 3.28 -14.21 16.98
C GLY A 179 4.57 -14.32 17.78
N ARG A 180 4.44 -14.69 19.06
CA ARG A 180 5.56 -14.92 19.97
C ARG A 180 5.24 -16.05 20.93
N ASN A 181 6.24 -16.81 21.35
CA ASN A 181 6.06 -17.82 22.38
C ASN A 181 5.76 -17.18 23.76
N ASN A 182 5.43 -18.01 24.75
CA ASN A 182 5.15 -17.57 26.13
C ASN A 182 6.38 -17.70 27.05
N ALA A 183 7.59 -17.55 26.52
CA ALA A 183 8.80 -17.56 27.34
C ALA A 183 8.96 -16.24 28.11
N THR A 184 9.86 -16.22 29.10
CA THR A 184 10.22 -15.01 29.87
C THR A 184 10.64 -13.86 28.96
N VAL A 185 11.34 -14.19 27.87
CA VAL A 185 11.64 -13.27 26.77
C VAL A 185 10.84 -13.74 25.56
N LEU A 186 9.82 -12.97 25.19
CA LEU A 186 8.94 -13.30 24.06
C LEU A 186 9.73 -13.27 22.75
N VAL A 187 9.83 -14.42 22.09
CA VAL A 187 10.52 -14.58 20.80
C VAL A 187 9.58 -15.10 19.73
N SER A 188 9.79 -14.71 18.48
CA SER A 188 9.06 -15.24 17.34
C SER A 188 9.47 -16.68 17.03
N PHE A 189 8.66 -17.41 16.30
CA PHE A 189 8.95 -18.81 15.93
C PHE A 189 10.33 -18.98 15.26
N PRO A 190 10.76 -18.17 14.26
CA PRO A 190 12.10 -18.28 13.70
C PRO A 190 13.24 -17.96 14.67
N ALA A 191 12.98 -17.11 15.67
CA ALA A 191 13.99 -16.69 16.64
C ALA A 191 14.10 -17.64 17.84
N TRP A 192 13.08 -18.46 18.08
CA TRP A 192 13.03 -19.40 19.19
C TRP A 192 14.06 -20.53 19.05
N ASP A 193 14.20 -21.07 17.84
CA ASP A 193 15.23 -22.04 17.48
C ASP A 193 15.70 -21.73 16.05
N LYS A 194 16.75 -20.90 15.96
CA LYS A 194 17.22 -20.37 14.68
C LYS A 194 17.81 -21.44 13.78
N ASP A 195 18.59 -22.34 14.36
CA ASP A 195 19.31 -23.36 13.61
C ASP A 195 18.32 -24.37 13.04
N ARG A 196 17.36 -24.81 13.85
CA ARG A 196 16.32 -25.72 13.41
C ARG A 196 15.35 -25.07 12.42
N PHE A 197 15.01 -23.79 12.62
CA PHE A 197 14.19 -23.07 11.65
C PHE A 197 14.92 -22.94 10.31
N GLN A 198 16.23 -22.68 10.33
CA GLN A 198 17.02 -22.58 9.11
C GLN A 198 17.01 -23.92 8.35
N THR A 199 17.34 -25.02 9.03
CA THR A 199 17.48 -26.33 8.38
C THR A 199 16.15 -26.99 8.03
N GLU A 200 15.20 -27.04 8.96
CA GLU A 200 13.95 -27.80 8.80
C GLU A 200 12.83 -27.02 8.10
N VAL A 201 12.96 -25.69 7.97
CA VAL A 201 11.92 -24.87 7.33
C VAL A 201 12.45 -24.19 6.08
N THR A 202 13.49 -23.36 6.18
CA THR A 202 13.93 -22.55 5.04
C THR A 202 14.78 -23.34 4.05
N ASP A 203 15.72 -24.16 4.52
CA ASP A 203 16.59 -24.97 3.65
C ASP A 203 15.80 -26.13 3.06
N PHE A 204 14.99 -26.81 3.87
CA PHE A 204 14.06 -27.83 3.37
C PHE A 204 13.13 -27.31 2.26
N MET A 205 12.62 -26.08 2.38
CA MET A 205 11.85 -25.45 1.30
C MET A 205 12.74 -25.08 0.10
N LYS A 206 13.98 -24.61 0.33
CA LYS A 206 14.95 -24.30 -0.74
C LYS A 206 15.25 -25.55 -1.58
N ASP A 207 15.42 -26.70 -0.95
CA ASP A 207 15.67 -27.98 -1.63
C ASP A 207 14.49 -28.39 -2.52
N TYR A 208 13.25 -28.27 -2.00
CA TYR A 208 12.06 -28.46 -2.83
C TYR A 208 12.03 -27.50 -4.02
N LEU A 209 12.33 -26.22 -3.80
CA LEU A 209 12.33 -25.20 -4.85
C LEU A 209 13.41 -25.47 -5.91
N GLN A 210 14.54 -26.08 -5.55
CA GLN A 210 15.51 -26.52 -6.55
C GLN A 210 14.86 -27.49 -7.52
N THR A 211 14.02 -28.45 -7.09
CA THR A 211 13.31 -29.36 -8.00
C THR A 211 12.25 -28.68 -8.87
N ALA A 212 11.73 -27.53 -8.44
CA ALA A 212 10.68 -26.80 -9.15
C ALA A 212 11.22 -25.81 -10.19
N TYR A 213 12.49 -25.42 -10.08
CA TYR A 213 13.11 -24.37 -10.89
C TYR A 213 14.47 -24.73 -11.50
N SER A 214 15.03 -25.91 -11.19
CA SER A 214 16.12 -26.47 -12.00
C SER A 214 15.55 -26.88 -13.36
N GLU A 215 16.32 -26.64 -14.42
CA GLU A 215 15.94 -27.00 -15.78
C GLU A 215 15.62 -28.50 -15.86
N SER A 216 14.51 -28.83 -16.54
CA SER A 216 14.36 -30.11 -17.21
C SER A 216 15.36 -30.22 -18.36
#